data_AF-A0A914UAN8-F1
#
_entry.id   AF-A0A914UAN8-F1
#
_cell.length_a   1.000
_cell.length_b   1.000
_cell.length_c   1.000
_cell.angle_alpha   90.00
_cell.angle_beta   90.00
_cell.angle_gamma   90.00
#
_symmetry.space_group_name_H-M   'P 1'
#
loop_
_entity.id
_entity.type
_entity.pdbx_description
1 polymer ?
#
loop_
_entity_poly.entity_id
_entity_poly.type
_entity_poly.pdbx_seq_one_letter_code
_entity_poly.pdbx_strand_id
1 'polypeptide(L)'
;MAADTIPFGSAKYYAICAFGGMLSCGLTHIGIVPLDLIKCRIQVNPEKYKGIVSGFRTTIAEEGGRALAKGWAPTFIGYSMQGLGRFGLYEYFKVFYADLIGEELAYQWRTTLYLAAAASGEFFADILLAPMEATKVRIQTSP
;
A
#
# COMPACT_ATOMS: atom_id res chain seq x y z
N MET A 1 18.00 15.43 26.59
CA MET A 1 17.83 14.05 26.07
C MET A 1 18.43 14.06 24.67
N ALA A 2 19.63 13.52 24.50
CA ALA A 2 20.20 13.36 23.16
C ALA A 2 19.28 12.39 22.41
N ALA A 3 18.74 12.81 21.27
CA ALA A 3 18.00 11.90 20.41
C ALA A 3 18.98 10.81 19.95
N ASP A 4 18.76 9.56 20.35
CA ASP A 4 19.51 8.43 19.83
C ASP A 4 19.33 8.39 18.31
N THR A 5 20.30 8.92 17.56
CA THR A 5 20.27 8.93 16.11
C THR A 5 20.47 7.49 15.63
N ILE A 6 19.48 6.96 14.92
CA ILE A 6 19.54 5.60 14.39
C ILE A 6 20.51 5.61 13.20
N PRO A 7 21.54 4.76 13.19
CA PRO A 7 22.50 4.73 12.09
C PRO A 7 21.82 4.29 10.79
N PHE A 8 22.09 5.04 9.71
CA PHE A 8 21.61 4.72 8.37
C PHE A 8 22.12 3.35 7.92
N GLY A 9 21.26 2.57 7.27
CA GLY A 9 21.59 1.21 6.83
C GLY A 9 21.60 0.14 7.95
N SER A 10 21.27 0.51 9.19
CA SER A 10 21.16 -0.48 10.28
C SER A 10 19.86 -1.28 10.23
N ALA A 11 19.87 -2.48 10.82
CA ALA A 11 18.65 -3.29 10.96
C ALA A 11 17.51 -2.53 11.68
N LYS A 12 17.86 -1.69 12.66
CA LYS A 12 16.90 -0.83 13.38
C LYS A 12 16.30 0.24 12.46
N TYR A 13 17.09 0.82 11.56
CA TYR A 13 16.60 1.77 10.55
C TYR A 13 15.56 1.12 9.65
N TYR A 14 15.88 -0.02 9.04
CA TYR A 14 14.97 -0.74 8.16
C TYR A 14 13.67 -1.16 8.88
N ALA A 15 13.78 -1.65 10.11
CA ALA A 15 12.62 -2.05 10.91
C ALA A 15 11.66 -0.88 11.19
N ILE A 16 12.21 0.30 11.49
CA ILE A 16 11.39 1.49 11.76
C ILE A 16 10.73 2.01 10.48
N CYS A 17 11.45 2.01 9.35
CA CYS A 17 10.86 2.34 8.05
C CYS A 17 9.75 1.36 7.65
N ALA A 18 9.97 0.06 7.87
CA ALA A 18 8.98 -0.97 7.60
C ALA A 18 7.73 -0.82 8.49
N PHE A 19 7.90 -0.59 9.79
CA PHE A 19 6.78 -0.41 10.71
C PHE A 19 6.02 0.90 10.46
N GLY A 20 6.74 1.99 10.14
CA GLY A 20 6.14 3.24 9.71
C GLY A 20 5.33 3.08 8.42
N GLY A 21 5.87 2.35 7.45
CA GLY A 21 5.18 1.99 6.21
C GLY A 21 3.93 1.16 6.43
N MET A 22 3.99 0.15 7.31
CA MET A 22 2.84 -0.67 7.68
C MET A 22 1.69 0.17 8.23
N LEU A 23 1.97 1.01 9.23
CA LEU A 23 0.94 1.84 9.86
C LEU A 23 0.41 2.90 8.89
N SER A 24 1.30 3.54 8.13
CA SER A 24 0.92 4.56 7.15
C SER A 24 -0.01 3.98 6.08
N CYS A 25 0.40 2.90 5.42
CA CYS A 25 -0.40 2.28 4.36
C CYS A 25 -1.69 1.66 4.92
N GLY A 26 -1.63 0.90 6.01
CA GLY A 26 -2.81 0.25 6.58
C GLY A 26 -3.90 1.25 6.99
N LEU A 27 -3.54 2.29 7.75
CA LEU A 27 -4.50 3.26 8.28
C LEU A 27 -5.11 4.14 7.17
N THR A 28 -4.28 4.60 6.23
CA THR A 28 -4.77 5.40 5.10
C THR A 28 -5.72 4.61 4.21
N HIS A 29 -5.42 3.34 3.94
CA HIS A 29 -6.28 2.50 3.11
C HIS A 29 -7.57 2.10 3.82
N ILE A 30 -7.57 1.89 5.15
CA ILE A 30 -8.84 1.76 5.90
C ILE A 30 -9.71 3.00 5.70
N GLY A 31 -9.14 4.20 5.85
CA GLY A 31 -9.88 5.45 5.73
C GLY A 31 -10.51 5.65 4.36
N ILE A 32 -9.91 5.08 3.32
CA ILE A 32 -10.37 5.20 1.93
C ILE A 32 -11.28 4.04 1.47
N VAL A 33 -11.48 2.98 2.29
CA VAL A 33 -12.35 1.82 1.96
C VAL A 33 -13.72 2.22 1.39
N PRO A 34 -14.44 3.21 1.94
CA PRO A 34 -15.74 3.60 1.40
C PRO A 34 -15.64 4.11 -0.05
N LEU A 35 -14.61 4.90 -0.36
CA LEU A 35 -14.39 5.43 -1.70
C LEU A 35 -13.92 4.33 -2.67
N ASP A 36 -13.03 3.44 -2.22
CA ASP A 36 -12.58 2.29 -3.01
C ASP A 36 -13.73 1.36 -3.37
N LEU A 37 -14.63 1.10 -2.42
CA LEU A 37 -15.82 0.29 -2.66
C LEU A 37 -16.70 0.90 -3.75
N ILE A 38 -16.95 2.21 -3.70
CA ILE A 38 -17.74 2.90 -4.73
C ILE A 38 -17.02 2.86 -6.08
N LYS A 39 -15.70 3.09 -6.11
CA LYS A 39 -14.88 2.97 -7.32
C LYS A 39 -15.02 1.58 -7.95
N CYS A 40 -14.84 0.51 -7.18
CA CYS A 40 -14.96 -0.86 -7.68
C CYS A 40 -16.36 -1.17 -8.21
N ARG A 41 -17.41 -0.68 -7.55
CA ARG A 41 -18.80 -0.84 -8.01
C ARG A 41 -19.08 -0.10 -9.32
N ILE A 42 -18.57 1.11 -9.49
CA ILE A 42 -18.65 1.86 -10.74
C ILE A 42 -17.91 1.11 -11.86
N GLN A 43 -16.73 0.56 -11.58
CA GLN A 43 -15.94 -0.19 -12.56
C GLN A 43 -16.62 -1.51 -12.99
N VAL A 44 -17.37 -2.17 -12.10
CA VAL A 44 -18.07 -3.43 -12.40
C VAL A 44 -19.46 -3.21 -13.00
N ASN A 45 -20.20 -2.20 -12.54
CA ASN A 45 -21.54 -1.90 -13.04
C ASN A 45 -21.75 -0.38 -13.23
N PRO A 46 -21.23 0.19 -14.34
CA PRO A 46 -21.31 1.62 -14.61
C PRO A 46 -22.73 2.10 -14.92
N GLU A 47 -23.64 1.22 -15.36
CA GLU A 47 -25.03 1.58 -15.63
C GLU A 47 -25.81 1.87 -14.35
N LYS A 48 -25.58 1.05 -13.32
CA LYS A 48 -26.19 1.19 -11.99
C LYS A 48 -25.55 2.31 -11.17
N TYR A 49 -24.22 2.42 -11.22
CA TYR A 49 -23.44 3.39 -10.45
C TYR A 49 -22.85 4.47 -11.37
N LYS A 50 -23.62 5.53 -11.63
CA LYS A 50 -23.25 6.59 -12.61
C LYS A 50 -22.25 7.63 -12.09
N GLY A 51 -21.80 7.52 -10.84
CA GLY A 51 -20.85 8.45 -10.25
C GLY A 51 -20.69 8.24 -8.75
N ILE A 52 -19.74 8.94 -8.13
CA ILE A 52 -19.35 8.71 -6.73
C ILE A 52 -20.51 8.98 -5.78
N VAL A 53 -21.15 10.15 -5.87
CA VAL A 53 -22.27 10.54 -5.00
C VAL A 53 -23.49 9.63 -5.20
N SER A 54 -23.81 9.33 -6.47
CA SER A 54 -24.86 8.34 -6.79
C SER A 54 -24.51 6.97 -6.23
N GLY A 55 -23.25 6.57 -6.28
CA GLY A 55 -22.74 5.32 -5.75
C GLY A 55 -22.96 5.16 -4.26
N PHE A 56 -22.60 6.19 -3.48
CA PHE A 56 -22.87 6.22 -2.05
C PHE A 56 -24.35 6.14 -1.76
N ARG A 57 -25.18 6.94 -2.43
CA ARG A 57 -26.63 6.96 -2.22
C ARG A 57 -27.27 5.60 -2.50
N THR A 58 -26.95 5.00 -3.65
CA THR A 58 -27.48 3.69 -4.05
C THR A 58 -27.02 2.61 -3.08
N THR A 59 -25.74 2.60 -2.70
CA THR A 59 -25.19 1.59 -1.76
C THR A 59 -25.85 1.68 -0.38
N ILE A 60 -26.01 2.89 0.17
CA ILE A 60 -26.66 3.08 1.47
C ILE A 60 -28.14 2.70 1.40
N ALA A 61 -28.84 3.03 0.30
CA ALA A 61 -30.25 2.72 0.13
C ALA A 61 -30.53 1.21 -0.01
N GLU A 62 -29.65 0.47 -0.69
CA GLU A 62 -29.85 -0.96 -0.96
C GLU A 62 -29.27 -1.88 0.12
N GLU A 63 -28.10 -1.55 0.69
CA GLU A 63 -27.35 -2.43 1.58
C GLU A 63 -27.06 -1.82 2.97
N GLY A 64 -27.41 -0.54 3.16
CA GLY A 64 -27.21 0.18 4.41
C GLY A 64 -25.80 0.75 4.59
N GLY A 65 -25.63 1.59 5.62
CA GLY A 65 -24.36 2.30 5.88
C GLY A 65 -23.17 1.38 6.22
N ARG A 66 -23.43 0.18 6.77
CA ARG A 66 -22.37 -0.80 7.08
C ARG A 66 -21.74 -1.39 5.81
N ALA A 67 -22.46 -1.37 4.68
CA ALA A 67 -21.93 -1.87 3.41
C ALA A 67 -20.70 -1.09 2.95
N LEU A 68 -20.57 0.19 3.33
CA LEU A 68 -19.42 1.02 2.97
C LEU A 68 -18.09 0.56 3.58
N ALA A 69 -18.13 -0.30 4.59
CA ALA A 69 -16.94 -0.91 5.18
C ALA A 69 -16.66 -2.33 4.61
N LYS A 70 -17.40 -2.82 3.62
CA LYS A 70 -17.14 -4.15 3.03
C LYS A 70 -15.71 -4.21 2.47
N GLY A 71 -15.00 -5.27 2.84
CA GLY A 71 -13.60 -5.47 2.45
C GLY A 71 -12.58 -4.74 3.32
N TRP A 72 -12.96 -4.10 4.43
CA TRP A 72 -12.01 -3.38 5.28
C TRP A 72 -10.86 -4.26 5.80
N ALA A 73 -11.14 -5.52 6.16
CA ALA A 73 -10.16 -6.45 6.72
C ALA A 73 -9.07 -6.85 5.71
N PRO A 74 -9.39 -7.37 4.50
CA PRO A 74 -8.36 -7.65 3.51
C PRO A 74 -7.63 -6.39 3.05
N THR A 75 -8.30 -5.23 2.97
CA THR A 75 -7.63 -3.95 2.70
C THR A 75 -6.60 -3.63 3.79
N PHE A 76 -7.00 -3.63 5.06
CA PHE A 76 -6.08 -3.28 6.14
C PHE A 76 -4.87 -4.20 6.18
N ILE A 77 -5.10 -5.51 6.17
CA ILE A 77 -4.02 -6.50 6.30
C ILE A 77 -3.14 -6.46 5.06
N GLY A 78 -3.72 -6.48 3.86
CA GLY A 78 -2.99 -6.45 2.60
C GLY A 78 -2.08 -5.22 2.48
N TYR A 79 -2.64 -4.02 2.65
CA TYR A 79 -1.87 -2.77 2.53
C TYR A 79 -0.91 -2.54 3.70
N SER A 80 -1.18 -3.09 4.89
CA SER A 80 -0.20 -3.08 5.99
C SER A 80 1.01 -3.95 5.66
N MET A 81 0.80 -5.15 5.13
CA MET A 81 1.87 -6.06 4.71
C MET A 81 2.64 -5.49 3.51
N GLN A 82 1.94 -4.90 2.54
CA GLN A 82 2.56 -4.19 1.43
C GLN A 82 3.42 -3.02 1.92
N GLY A 83 2.87 -2.18 2.80
CA GLY A 83 3.59 -1.04 3.38
C GLY A 83 4.84 -1.46 4.16
N LEU A 84 4.76 -2.55 4.92
CA LEU A 84 5.92 -3.14 5.59
C LEU A 84 7.01 -3.50 4.58
N GLY A 85 6.64 -4.29 3.56
CA GLY A 85 7.57 -4.77 2.55
C GLY A 85 8.16 -3.63 1.74
N ARG A 86 7.31 -2.77 1.18
CA ARG A 86 7.70 -1.66 0.32
C ARG A 86 8.68 -0.72 1.00
N PHE A 87 8.34 -0.16 2.16
CA PHE A 87 9.20 0.84 2.81
C PHE A 87 10.44 0.23 3.46
N GLY A 88 10.33 -0.97 4.03
CA GLY A 88 11.48 -1.68 4.60
C GLY A 88 12.48 -2.13 3.54
N LEU A 89 12.00 -2.83 2.51
CA LEU A 89 12.85 -3.37 1.45
C LEU A 89 13.36 -2.29 0.52
N TYR A 90 12.60 -1.21 0.30
CA TYR A 90 13.10 -0.06 -0.47
C TYR A 90 14.38 0.51 0.13
N GLU A 91 14.41 0.73 1.45
CA GLU A 91 15.60 1.23 2.13
C GLU A 91 16.75 0.22 2.09
N TYR A 92 16.45 -1.07 2.26
CA TYR A 92 17.43 -2.14 2.13
C TYR A 92 18.06 -2.17 0.72
N PHE A 93 17.25 -2.20 -0.33
CA PHE A 93 17.73 -2.28 -1.71
C PHE A 93 18.48 -1.02 -2.15
N LYS A 94 18.12 0.16 -1.64
CA LYS A 94 18.90 1.38 -1.89
C LYS A 94 20.34 1.24 -1.39
N VAL A 95 20.51 0.79 -0.15
CA VAL A 95 21.85 0.60 0.44
C VAL A 95 22.58 -0.52 -0.29
N PHE A 96 21.92 -1.66 -0.52
CA PHE A 96 22.50 -2.79 -1.23
C PHE A 96 23.00 -2.42 -2.65
N TYR A 97 22.20 -1.68 -3.43
CA TYR A 97 22.63 -1.26 -4.76
C TYR A 97 23.68 -0.15 -4.73
N ALA A 98 23.65 0.75 -3.75
CA ALA A 98 24.67 1.78 -3.59
C ALA A 98 26.03 1.16 -3.25
N ASP A 99 26.06 0.18 -2.34
CA ASP A 99 27.27 -0.56 -1.96
C ASP A 99 27.82 -1.39 -3.14
N LEU A 100 26.94 -1.92 -3.99
CA LEU A 100 27.33 -2.75 -5.13
C LEU A 100 28.01 -1.95 -6.26
N ILE A 101 27.52 -0.75 -6.57
CA ILE A 101 28.02 0.06 -7.68
C ILE A 101 29.05 1.11 -7.25
N GLY A 102 29.19 1.35 -5.95
CA GLY A 102 30.09 2.36 -5.36
C GLY A 102 29.47 3.76 -5.32
N GLU A 103 29.96 4.60 -4.40
CA GLU A 103 29.36 5.90 -4.07
C GLU A 103 29.26 6.87 -5.26
N GLU A 104 30.30 6.93 -6.11
CA GLU A 104 30.34 7.86 -7.24
C GLU A 104 29.26 7.53 -8.29
N LEU A 105 29.14 6.24 -8.65
CA LEU A 105 28.13 5.74 -9.57
C LEU A 105 26.73 5.80 -8.95
N ALA A 106 26.60 5.51 -7.65
CA ALA A 106 25.35 5.66 -6.92
C ALA A 106 24.84 7.10 -6.94
N TYR A 107 25.73 8.09 -6.82
CA TYR A 107 25.35 9.49 -6.90
C TYR A 107 24.97 9.93 -8.33
N GLN A 108 25.73 9.50 -9.33
CA GLN A 108 25.46 9.79 -10.74
C GLN A 108 24.13 9.16 -11.21
N TRP A 109 23.90 7.89 -10.87
CA TRP A 109 22.74 7.10 -11.30
C TRP A 109 21.63 6.99 -10.25
N ARG A 110 21.60 7.91 -9.28
CA ARG A 110 20.69 7.89 -8.12
C ARG A 110 19.22 7.63 -8.49
N THR A 111 18.75 8.21 -9.60
CA THR A 111 17.35 8.02 -10.04
C THR A 111 17.11 6.57 -10.43
N THR A 112 17.96 5.99 -11.26
CA THR A 112 17.84 4.58 -11.68
C THR A 112 17.99 3.64 -10.50
N LEU A 113 18.90 3.94 -9.57
CA LEU A 113 19.09 3.18 -8.34
C LEU A 113 17.82 3.20 -7.49
N TYR A 114 17.21 4.37 -7.27
CA TYR A 114 15.95 4.47 -6.51
C TYR A 114 14.79 3.75 -7.20
N LEU A 115 14.70 3.83 -8.53
CA LEU A 115 13.69 3.09 -9.29
C LEU A 115 13.90 1.58 -9.19
N ALA A 116 15.13 1.10 -9.31
CA ALA A 116 15.47 -0.33 -9.16
C ALA A 116 15.18 -0.82 -7.73
N ALA A 117 15.52 -0.04 -6.72
CA ALA A 117 15.23 -0.34 -5.32
C ALA A 117 13.72 -0.39 -5.06
N ALA A 118 12.96 0.57 -5.60
CA ALA A 118 11.51 0.60 -5.48
C ALA A 118 10.86 -0.60 -6.17
N ALA A 119 11.26 -0.91 -7.41
CA ALA A 119 10.73 -2.06 -8.14
C ALA A 119 11.02 -3.38 -7.42
N SER A 120 12.22 -3.53 -6.87
CA SER A 120 12.61 -4.74 -6.15
C SER A 120 11.87 -4.86 -4.82
N GLY A 121 11.70 -3.77 -4.07
CA GLY A 121 10.90 -3.75 -2.85
C GLY A 121 9.43 -4.07 -3.10
N GLU A 122 8.84 -3.45 -4.14
CA GLU A 122 7.43 -3.66 -4.49
C GLU A 122 7.16 -5.10 -4.94
N PHE A 123 8.07 -5.72 -5.70
CA PHE A 123 7.92 -7.10 -6.14
C PHE A 123 7.64 -8.06 -4.98
N PHE A 124 8.42 -7.99 -3.90
CA PHE A 124 8.22 -8.84 -2.73
C PHE A 124 7.02 -8.42 -1.89
N ALA A 125 6.73 -7.11 -1.81
CA ALA A 125 5.55 -6.60 -1.13
C ALA A 125 4.25 -7.10 -1.80
N ASP A 126 4.22 -7.17 -3.13
CA ASP A 126 3.06 -7.56 -3.91
C ASP A 126 2.74 -9.05 -3.83
N ILE A 127 3.73 -9.92 -3.54
CA ILE A 127 3.48 -11.34 -3.24
C ILE A 127 2.50 -11.48 -2.07
N LEU A 128 2.59 -10.56 -1.10
CA LEU A 128 1.72 -10.54 0.08
C LEU A 128 0.41 -9.80 -0.17
N LEU A 129 0.44 -8.72 -0.97
CA LEU A 129 -0.73 -7.90 -1.26
C LEU A 129 -1.70 -8.57 -2.23
N ALA A 130 -1.21 -9.16 -3.32
CA ALA A 130 -2.02 -9.68 -4.42
C ALA A 130 -3.18 -10.60 -4.00
N PRO A 131 -2.99 -11.61 -3.11
CA PRO A 131 -4.12 -12.44 -2.66
C PRO A 131 -5.15 -11.66 -1.84
N MET A 132 -4.72 -10.66 -1.08
CA MET A 132 -5.61 -9.80 -0.29
C MET A 132 -6.40 -8.84 -1.16
N GLU A 133 -5.78 -8.29 -2.20
CA GLU A 133 -6.45 -7.48 -3.22
C GLU A 133 -7.52 -8.27 -3.97
N ALA A 134 -7.21 -9.51 -4.39
CA ALA A 134 -8.19 -10.38 -5.01
C ALA A 134 -9.40 -10.64 -4.09
N THR A 135 -9.14 -10.86 -2.80
CA THR A 135 -10.18 -11.04 -1.78
C THR A 135 -11.01 -9.76 -1.57
N LYS A 136 -10.35 -8.60 -1.47
CA LYS A 136 -10.99 -7.29 -1.34
C LYS A 136 -11.95 -7.03 -2.49
N VAL A 137 -11.47 -7.16 -3.73
CA VAL A 137 -12.27 -6.90 -4.94
C VAL A 137 -13.47 -7.82 -4.98
N ARG A 138 -13.30 -9.12 -4.66
CA ARG A 138 -14.41 -10.06 -4.62
C ARG A 138 -15.48 -9.65 -3.59
N ILE A 139 -15.08 -9.25 -2.38
CA ILE A 139 -16.01 -8.83 -1.32
C ILE A 139 -16.73 -7.52 -1.67
N GLN A 140 -16.04 -6.56 -2.29
CA GLN A 140 -16.60 -5.24 -2.61
C GLN A 140 -17.56 -5.26 -3.80
N THR A 141 -17.39 -6.22 -4.70
CA THR A 141 -18.15 -6.35 -5.95
C THR A 141 -19.25 -7.41 -5.90
N SER A 142 -19.19 -8.34 -4.94
CA SER A 142 -20.26 -9.32 -4.71
C SER A 142 -21.39 -8.69 -3.88
N PRO A 143 -22.66 -8.95 -4.23
CA PRO A 143 -23.83 -8.49 -3.47
C PRO A 143 -23.80 -8.96 -2.00
#